data_AF-A0A849Q5Y5-F1
#
_entry.id   AF-A0A849Q5Y5-F1
#
_cell.length_a   1.000
_cell.length_b   1.000
_cell.length_c   1.000
_cell.angle_alpha   90.00
_cell.angle_beta   90.00
_cell.angle_gamma   90.00
#
_symmetry.space_group_name_H-M   'P 1'
#
loop_
_entity.id
_entity.type
_entity.pdbx_description
1 polymer ?
#
loop_
_entity_poly.entity_id
_entity_poly.type
_entity_poly.pdbx_seq_one_letter_code
_entity_poly.pdbx_strand_id
1 'polypeptide(L)'
;MDDAPDTRIHEVELILKLTADYIPPQGEGSADSNGLTENWVPSWSVPGLAAERQHDFSQGYGLFNLKKAVGLALTVERIRWEHPEATVLDAYQVYEDIFEYKEVSVATDTLTTSWSGEWSRFTESPFTPATFTSNLTRFVIVPEGAEEMTVSMSYSAVDTTKLVAGSLGFRIDYGNDGSWDHDSGIGPNRDGSRSATIAISGDDGKAWRFEIYGVGFKLQRPLQNIQYQEARMEVEMTVGIRFPSGPGSIVVNQTDRHAINAFLRPTAPSQDYTSGNMSMMMNVYNLNNVQWMPEPETPTTPSSSGFSWWWVLALFLFLIVAAFIIARFFPETKAGQIIIKVSNATGATKVYHMTRDMTLKGYSKVREAVPLGKKPVVMAEVVDEAGDTGS
;
A
#
# COMPACT_ATOMS: atom_id res chain seq x y z
N MET A 1 -6.36 -11.08 -26.54
CA MET A 1 -6.25 -9.96 -25.58
C MET A 1 -6.16 -10.66 -24.25
N ASP A 2 -4.95 -11.12 -23.92
CA ASP A 2 -4.70 -11.98 -22.77
C ASP A 2 -4.47 -11.16 -21.52
N ASP A 3 -5.01 -11.68 -20.41
CA ASP A 3 -4.90 -11.27 -19.02
C ASP A 3 -3.63 -10.47 -18.69
N ALA A 4 -3.79 -9.17 -18.45
CA ALA A 4 -2.87 -8.48 -17.55
C ALA A 4 -3.24 -8.92 -16.12
N PRO A 5 -2.32 -9.55 -15.35
CA PRO A 5 -2.66 -10.07 -14.03
C PRO A 5 -3.08 -8.93 -13.09
N ASP A 6 -4.07 -9.20 -12.23
CA ASP A 6 -4.59 -8.35 -11.15
C ASP A 6 -3.53 -7.84 -10.14
N THR A 7 -2.24 -8.11 -10.35
CA THR A 7 -1.15 -7.84 -9.41
C THR A 7 -0.82 -6.36 -9.24
N ARG A 8 -0.97 -5.54 -10.29
CA ARG A 8 -0.52 -4.13 -10.25
C ARG A 8 -1.29 -3.26 -9.24
N ILE A 9 -2.60 -3.49 -9.10
CA ILE A 9 -3.43 -2.77 -8.12
C ILE A 9 -2.98 -3.13 -6.69
N HIS A 10 -2.66 -4.41 -6.46
CA HIS A 10 -2.19 -4.90 -5.18
C HIS A 10 -0.78 -4.39 -4.83
N GLU A 11 0.09 -4.17 -5.82
CA GLU A 11 1.43 -3.59 -5.61
C GLU A 11 1.36 -2.12 -5.19
N VAL A 12 0.51 -1.31 -5.83
CA VAL A 12 0.34 0.10 -5.44
C VAL A 12 -0.19 0.20 -4.01
N GLU A 13 -1.20 -0.59 -3.67
CA GLU A 13 -1.74 -0.64 -2.31
C GLU A 13 -0.66 -1.04 -1.29
N LEU A 14 0.14 -2.05 -1.61
CA LEU A 14 1.24 -2.51 -0.76
C LEU A 14 2.31 -1.43 -0.58
N ILE A 15 2.73 -0.76 -1.66
CA ILE A 15 3.69 0.36 -1.60
C ILE A 15 3.17 1.46 -0.69
N LEU A 16 1.91 1.87 -0.87
CA LEU A 16 1.29 2.93 -0.06
C LEU A 16 1.22 2.55 1.43
N LYS A 17 0.91 1.28 1.75
CA LYS A 17 0.87 0.77 3.13
C LYS A 17 2.27 0.75 3.77
N LEU A 18 3.26 0.23 3.05
CA LEU A 18 4.64 0.09 3.54
C LEU A 18 5.32 1.45 3.77
N THR A 19 4.90 2.47 3.04
CA THR A 19 5.55 3.78 3.06
C THR A 19 4.78 4.86 3.84
N ALA A 20 3.57 4.56 4.32
CA ALA A 20 2.76 5.50 5.11
C ALA A 20 3.42 5.83 6.47
N ASP A 21 3.31 7.08 6.91
CA ASP A 21 3.78 7.52 8.23
C ASP A 21 2.64 7.41 9.24
N TYR A 22 2.75 6.45 10.17
CA TYR A 22 1.78 6.23 11.23
C TYR A 22 1.79 7.41 12.22
N ILE A 23 0.62 7.98 12.52
CA ILE A 23 0.50 9.02 13.54
C ILE A 23 0.33 8.33 14.89
N PRO A 24 1.30 8.43 15.82
CA PRO A 24 1.16 7.81 17.12
C PRO A 24 0.05 8.49 17.94
N PRO A 25 -0.67 7.76 18.81
CA PRO A 25 -1.68 8.34 19.68
C PRO A 25 -1.06 9.40 20.61
N GLN A 26 -1.60 10.61 20.61
CA GLN A 26 -1.33 11.61 21.64
C GLN A 26 -2.59 11.66 22.52
N GLY A 27 -2.46 11.16 23.75
CA GLY A 27 -3.60 10.86 24.62
C GLY A 27 -4.50 12.07 24.90
N GLU A 28 -5.75 11.79 25.27
CA GLU A 28 -6.65 12.79 25.89
C GLU A 28 -5.94 13.45 27.08
N GLY A 29 -5.89 14.78 27.11
CA GLY A 29 -5.22 15.56 28.15
C GLY A 29 -3.72 15.76 27.95
N SER A 30 -3.14 15.33 26.81
CA SER A 30 -1.73 15.59 26.46
C SER A 30 -1.48 16.96 25.83
N ALA A 31 -2.45 17.86 25.96
CA ALA A 31 -2.29 19.29 25.79
C ALA A 31 -0.93 19.74 26.37
N ASP A 32 -0.07 20.29 25.52
CA ASP A 32 0.95 21.21 25.99
C ASP A 32 0.28 22.36 26.75
N SER A 33 1.05 23.27 27.34
CA SER A 33 0.49 24.41 28.08
C SER A 33 -0.48 25.30 27.27
N ASN A 34 -0.63 25.05 25.96
CA ASN A 34 -1.48 25.79 25.05
C ASN A 34 -2.74 25.02 24.60
N GLY A 35 -2.91 23.75 24.96
CA GLY A 35 -4.15 23.01 24.66
C GLY A 35 -4.29 22.50 23.22
N LEU A 36 -3.21 22.45 22.43
CA LEU A 36 -3.29 22.28 20.96
C LEU A 36 -2.71 20.98 20.41
N THR A 37 -2.24 20.06 21.26
CA THR A 37 -1.48 18.87 20.83
C THR A 37 -2.29 17.57 20.77
N GLU A 38 -3.56 17.58 21.16
CA GLU A 38 -4.40 16.38 21.07
C GLU A 38 -4.72 16.04 19.62
N ASN A 39 -4.27 14.88 19.14
CA ASN A 39 -4.51 14.43 17.76
C ASN A 39 -5.71 13.49 17.61
N TRP A 40 -6.41 13.16 18.70
CA TRP A 40 -7.59 12.28 18.74
C TRP A 40 -7.40 10.91 18.08
N VAL A 41 -6.14 10.49 17.87
CA VAL A 41 -5.83 9.16 17.35
C VAL A 41 -6.07 8.15 18.48
N PRO A 42 -6.82 7.06 18.24
CA PRO A 42 -7.11 6.08 19.27
C PRO A 42 -5.83 5.46 19.84
N SER A 43 -5.78 5.26 21.16
CA SER A 43 -4.60 4.69 21.84
C SER A 43 -4.30 3.23 21.53
N TRP A 44 -5.11 2.59 20.69
CA TRP A 44 -5.00 1.19 20.34
C TRP A 44 -4.51 1.05 18.89
N SER A 45 -3.53 0.19 18.68
CA SER A 45 -3.03 -0.19 17.36
C SER A 45 -2.82 -1.70 17.31
N VAL A 46 -2.85 -2.25 16.10
CA VAL A 46 -2.65 -3.67 15.82
C VAL A 46 -1.34 -3.81 15.02
N PRO A 47 -0.49 -4.82 15.29
CA PRO A 47 0.64 -5.11 14.41
C PRO A 47 0.14 -5.40 12.98
N GLY A 48 0.66 -4.65 12.02
CA GLY A 48 0.34 -4.74 10.61
C GLY A 48 1.41 -5.46 9.79
N LEU A 49 1.41 -5.21 8.48
CA LEU A 49 2.29 -5.85 7.51
C LEU A 49 3.77 -5.41 7.66
N ALA A 50 4.70 -6.32 7.37
CA ALA A 50 6.16 -6.14 7.26
C ALA A 50 6.80 -5.40 8.45
N ALA A 51 7.43 -6.15 9.37
CA ALA A 51 8.14 -5.63 10.54
C ALA A 51 7.28 -4.85 11.55
N GLU A 52 6.10 -5.40 11.91
CA GLU A 52 5.28 -4.91 13.03
C GLU A 52 4.79 -3.45 12.88
N ARG A 53 4.70 -2.91 11.65
CA ARG A 53 4.19 -1.56 11.42
C ARG A 53 2.81 -1.39 12.05
N GLN A 54 2.59 -0.27 12.73
CA GLN A 54 1.33 -0.02 13.41
C GLN A 54 0.20 0.24 12.41
N HIS A 55 -0.98 -0.28 12.75
CA HIS A 55 -2.21 -0.09 12.00
C HIS A 55 -3.40 0.11 12.95
N ASP A 56 -4.33 1.01 12.62
CA ASP A 56 -5.61 1.15 13.32
C ASP A 56 -6.79 1.39 12.34
N PHE A 57 -8.02 1.37 12.85
CA PHE A 57 -9.24 1.50 12.02
C PHE A 57 -9.55 2.96 11.64
N SER A 58 -8.88 3.94 12.25
CA SER A 58 -9.12 5.37 12.01
C SER A 58 -8.24 5.90 10.88
N GLN A 59 -6.95 5.58 10.88
CA GLN A 59 -5.97 6.05 9.89
C GLN A 59 -5.34 4.91 9.06
N GLY A 60 -5.66 3.65 9.33
CA GLY A 60 -4.98 2.53 8.69
C GLY A 60 -3.50 2.50 9.10
N TYR A 61 -2.61 2.52 8.11
CA TYR A 61 -1.15 2.61 8.30
C TYR A 61 -0.64 4.06 8.49
N GLY A 62 -1.53 5.05 8.45
CA GLY A 62 -1.20 6.47 8.60
C GLY A 62 -1.29 7.28 7.31
N LEU A 63 -0.64 8.43 7.30
CA LEU A 63 -0.66 9.34 6.15
C LEU A 63 0.29 8.86 5.06
N PHE A 64 -0.15 8.89 3.80
CA PHE A 64 0.70 8.51 2.68
C PHE A 64 1.92 9.42 2.56
N ASN A 65 3.11 8.84 2.64
CA ASN A 65 4.35 9.54 2.33
C ASN A 65 4.69 9.33 0.85
N LEU A 66 4.24 10.26 0.00
CA LEU A 66 4.42 10.15 -1.45
C LEU A 66 5.90 10.04 -1.84
N LYS A 67 6.80 10.71 -1.12
CA LYS A 67 8.24 10.61 -1.36
C LYS A 67 8.71 9.18 -1.18
N LYS A 68 8.42 8.54 -0.04
CA LYS A 68 8.78 7.15 0.24
C LYS A 68 8.11 6.19 -0.75
N ALA A 69 6.83 6.40 -1.05
CA ALA A 69 6.06 5.59 -2.01
C ALA A 69 6.71 5.58 -3.40
N VAL A 70 7.06 6.76 -3.92
CA VAL A 70 7.76 6.89 -5.22
C VAL A 70 9.15 6.26 -5.15
N GLY A 71 9.90 6.46 -4.07
CA GLY A 71 11.20 5.81 -3.87
C GLY A 71 11.11 4.29 -3.94
N LEU A 72 10.17 3.69 -3.21
CA LEU A 72 9.93 2.24 -3.23
C LEU A 72 9.51 1.76 -4.63
N ALA A 73 8.61 2.46 -5.31
CA ALA A 73 8.19 2.12 -6.67
C ALA A 73 9.37 2.13 -7.66
N LEU A 74 10.23 3.16 -7.60
CA LEU A 74 11.44 3.25 -8.42
C LEU A 74 12.45 2.14 -8.09
N THR A 75 12.53 1.73 -6.82
CA THR A 75 13.36 0.58 -6.39
C THR A 75 12.89 -0.70 -7.06
N VAL A 76 11.58 -0.97 -6.99
CA VAL A 76 10.96 -2.14 -7.62
C VAL A 76 11.27 -2.16 -9.11
N GLU A 77 11.08 -1.04 -9.80
CA GLU A 77 11.38 -0.92 -11.22
C GLU A 77 12.86 -1.18 -11.52
N ARG A 78 13.77 -0.57 -10.75
CA ARG A 78 15.22 -0.70 -10.94
C ARG A 78 15.71 -2.14 -10.74
N ILE A 79 15.22 -2.83 -9.70
CA ILE A 79 15.56 -4.24 -9.44
C ILE A 79 15.03 -5.11 -10.58
N ARG A 80 13.79 -4.88 -11.02
CA ARG A 80 13.14 -5.67 -12.08
C ARG A 80 13.77 -5.56 -13.46
N TRP A 81 14.64 -4.58 -13.69
CA TRP A 81 15.45 -4.55 -14.91
C TRP A 81 16.39 -5.75 -15.03
N GLU A 82 16.89 -6.26 -13.90
CA GLU A 82 17.81 -7.40 -13.85
C GLU A 82 17.14 -8.66 -13.27
N HIS A 83 16.13 -8.47 -12.41
CA HIS A 83 15.40 -9.51 -11.68
C HIS A 83 13.88 -9.34 -11.81
N PRO A 84 13.27 -9.68 -12.97
CA PRO A 84 11.85 -9.46 -13.23
C PRO A 84 10.89 -10.08 -12.20
N GLU A 85 11.33 -11.10 -11.49
CA GLU A 85 10.62 -11.82 -10.43
C GLU A 85 10.52 -11.04 -9.11
N ALA A 86 11.33 -10.00 -8.92
CA ALA A 86 11.40 -9.27 -7.65
C ALA A 86 10.04 -8.69 -7.25
N THR A 87 9.74 -8.77 -5.95
CA THR A 87 8.49 -8.29 -5.35
C THR A 87 8.67 -6.92 -4.71
N VAL A 88 7.55 -6.29 -4.33
CA VAL A 88 7.58 -5.05 -3.54
C VAL A 88 8.27 -5.25 -2.19
N LEU A 89 8.15 -6.43 -1.58
CA LEU A 89 8.78 -6.72 -0.29
C LEU A 89 10.30 -6.83 -0.42
N ASP A 90 10.80 -7.36 -1.54
CA ASP A 90 12.24 -7.42 -1.83
C ASP A 90 12.83 -6.02 -1.95
N ALA A 91 12.15 -5.15 -2.71
CA ALA A 91 12.54 -3.75 -2.83
C ALA A 91 12.44 -2.98 -1.50
N TYR A 92 11.44 -3.29 -0.67
CA TYR A 92 11.24 -2.66 0.64
C TYR A 92 12.41 -2.91 1.61
N GLN A 93 13.18 -3.97 1.42
CA GLN A 93 14.35 -4.24 2.25
C GLN A 93 15.51 -3.26 1.99
N VAL A 94 15.54 -2.59 0.83
CA VAL A 94 16.68 -1.77 0.41
C VAL A 94 16.33 -0.32 0.09
N TYR A 95 15.04 0.05 0.05
CA TYR A 95 14.63 1.38 -0.47
C TYR A 95 14.94 2.57 0.46
N GLU A 96 15.03 2.38 1.79
CA GLU A 96 15.07 3.48 2.77
C GLU A 96 16.40 4.26 2.73
N ASP A 97 17.52 3.59 2.49
CA ASP A 97 18.87 4.17 2.56
C ASP A 97 19.34 4.85 1.26
N ILE A 98 18.40 5.17 0.37
CA ILE A 98 18.69 5.62 -1.00
C ILE A 98 18.37 7.10 -1.23
N PHE A 99 17.64 7.73 -0.31
CA PHE A 99 17.39 9.17 -0.37
C PHE A 99 18.61 9.97 0.10
N GLU A 100 19.18 10.75 -0.80
CA GLU A 100 20.28 11.67 -0.53
C GLU A 100 19.77 13.11 -0.51
N TYR A 101 20.24 13.91 0.45
CA TYR A 101 20.06 15.36 0.38
C TYR A 101 21.28 15.96 -0.30
N LYS A 102 21.13 16.40 -1.55
CA LYS A 102 22.24 16.91 -2.34
C LYS A 102 21.86 18.12 -3.16
N GLU A 103 22.89 18.87 -3.52
CA GLU A 103 22.79 19.98 -4.45
C GLU A 103 22.55 19.44 -5.86
N VAL A 104 21.46 19.90 -6.47
CA VAL A 104 21.11 19.61 -7.86
C VAL A 104 21.28 20.88 -8.65
N SER A 105 22.19 20.85 -9.61
CA SER A 105 22.48 21.97 -10.51
C SER A 105 21.88 21.69 -11.89
N VAL A 106 21.02 22.59 -12.37
CA VAL A 106 20.31 22.48 -13.65
C VAL A 106 20.54 23.75 -14.46
N ALA A 107 20.83 23.60 -15.75
CA ALA A 107 20.95 24.72 -16.68
C ALA A 107 19.56 25.29 -17.00
N THR A 108 19.08 26.19 -16.14
CA THR A 108 17.78 26.86 -16.26
C THR A 108 17.76 28.16 -15.46
N ASP A 109 16.87 29.07 -15.84
CA ASP A 109 16.51 30.32 -15.16
C ASP A 109 15.07 30.30 -14.63
N THR A 110 14.40 29.14 -14.65
CA THR A 110 12.99 29.02 -14.27
C THR A 110 12.74 27.97 -13.19
N LEU A 111 11.86 28.33 -12.27
CA LEU A 111 11.23 27.43 -11.31
C LEU A 111 9.75 27.31 -11.61
N THR A 112 9.17 26.17 -11.25
CA THR A 112 7.72 25.99 -11.29
C THR A 112 7.20 25.24 -10.08
N THR A 113 5.93 25.44 -9.76
CA THR A 113 5.15 24.59 -8.88
C THR A 113 3.73 24.54 -9.40
N SER A 114 3.01 23.45 -9.14
CA SER A 114 1.59 23.37 -9.40
C SER A 114 0.87 22.63 -8.30
N TRP A 115 -0.41 22.94 -8.12
CA TRP A 115 -1.29 22.21 -7.23
C TRP A 115 -2.70 22.16 -7.78
N SER A 116 -3.36 21.05 -7.53
CA SER A 116 -4.77 20.86 -7.83
C SER A 116 -5.60 20.97 -6.56
N GLY A 117 -6.86 21.31 -6.72
CA GLY A 117 -7.83 21.39 -5.64
C GLY A 117 -9.26 21.30 -6.17
N GLU A 118 -10.20 21.35 -5.24
CA GLU A 118 -11.63 21.46 -5.55
C GLU A 118 -12.18 22.71 -4.88
N TRP A 119 -12.70 23.63 -5.68
CA TRP A 119 -13.51 24.73 -5.17
C TRP A 119 -14.93 24.22 -4.97
N SER A 120 -15.46 24.36 -3.75
CA SER A 120 -16.81 23.92 -3.43
C SER A 120 -17.63 24.99 -2.73
N ARG A 121 -18.93 24.99 -3.02
CA ARG A 121 -19.92 25.86 -2.39
C ARG A 121 -21.10 25.04 -1.92
N PHE A 122 -21.44 25.17 -0.65
CA PHE A 122 -22.66 24.66 -0.05
C PHE A 122 -23.72 25.77 0.02
N THR A 123 -24.96 25.47 -0.38
CA THR A 123 -26.05 26.43 -0.22
C THR A 123 -27.37 25.73 0.11
N GLU A 124 -28.13 26.35 1.01
CA GLU A 124 -29.50 25.96 1.38
C GLU A 124 -30.55 26.60 0.45
N SER A 125 -30.16 27.56 -0.40
CA SER A 125 -31.06 28.26 -1.31
C SER A 125 -30.45 28.41 -2.71
N PRO A 126 -31.12 27.90 -3.77
CA PRO A 126 -30.59 27.92 -5.14
C PRO A 126 -30.46 29.33 -5.75
N PHE A 127 -31.05 30.36 -5.15
CA PHE A 127 -31.16 31.70 -5.76
C PHE A 127 -30.42 32.82 -5.03
N THR A 128 -29.72 32.54 -3.93
CA THR A 128 -28.92 33.57 -3.25
C THR A 128 -27.48 33.54 -3.78
N PRO A 129 -27.01 34.53 -4.54
CA PRO A 129 -25.60 34.62 -4.90
C PRO A 129 -24.80 35.01 -3.66
N ALA A 130 -24.05 34.05 -3.11
CA ALA A 130 -23.08 34.29 -2.05
C ALA A 130 -21.73 33.77 -2.51
N THR A 131 -20.69 34.60 -2.34
CA THR A 131 -19.30 34.23 -2.59
C THR A 131 -18.78 33.49 -1.37
N PHE A 132 -18.45 32.21 -1.53
CA PHE A 132 -17.74 31.45 -0.51
C PHE A 132 -16.37 31.07 -1.05
N THR A 133 -15.34 31.24 -0.23
CA THR A 133 -14.00 30.76 -0.52
C THR A 133 -13.84 29.40 0.16
N SER A 134 -13.79 28.31 -0.60
CA SER A 134 -13.17 27.08 -0.11
C SER A 134 -11.71 27.39 0.17
N ASN A 135 -11.19 27.06 1.35
CA ASN A 135 -9.80 27.38 1.69
C ASN A 135 -8.83 26.52 0.85
N LEU A 136 -8.46 27.04 -0.31
CA LEU A 136 -7.43 26.52 -1.21
C LEU A 136 -6.16 27.37 -1.11
N THR A 137 -5.95 28.00 0.05
CA THR A 137 -4.84 28.91 0.25
C THR A 137 -3.52 28.16 0.17
N ARG A 138 -2.57 28.70 -0.60
CA ARG A 138 -1.20 28.18 -0.69
C ARG A 138 -0.20 29.30 -0.52
N PHE A 139 0.93 28.97 0.08
CA PHE A 139 2.06 29.89 0.16
C PHE A 139 3.14 29.45 -0.82
N VAL A 140 3.67 30.39 -1.60
CA VAL A 140 4.81 30.18 -2.48
C VAL A 140 5.95 31.04 -1.99
N ILE A 141 7.06 30.42 -1.60
CA ILE A 141 8.26 31.17 -1.21
C ILE A 141 8.94 31.63 -2.49
N VAL A 142 8.95 32.94 -2.73
CA VAL A 142 9.62 33.54 -3.87
C VAL A 142 11.09 33.70 -3.51
N PRO A 143 12.03 33.01 -4.19
CA PRO A 143 13.44 33.09 -3.82
C PRO A 143 14.04 34.47 -4.13
N GLU A 144 15.07 34.84 -3.39
CA GLU A 144 15.84 36.06 -3.66
C GLU A 144 16.41 36.08 -5.08
N GLY A 145 16.36 37.25 -5.72
CA GLY A 145 16.84 37.44 -7.09
C GLY A 145 15.88 37.01 -8.19
N ALA A 146 14.65 36.61 -7.85
CA ALA A 146 13.58 36.39 -8.84
C ALA A 146 13.09 37.72 -9.43
N GLU A 147 12.74 37.74 -10.72
CA GLU A 147 12.34 38.96 -11.45
C GLU A 147 10.88 38.97 -11.87
N GLU A 148 10.32 37.81 -12.19
CA GLU A 148 8.96 37.70 -12.72
C GLU A 148 8.29 36.42 -12.25
N MET A 149 7.00 36.53 -11.96
CA MET A 149 6.13 35.39 -11.68
C MET A 149 5.02 35.30 -12.72
N THR A 150 4.86 34.12 -13.30
CA THR A 150 3.72 33.78 -14.16
C THR A 150 2.79 32.85 -13.41
N VAL A 151 1.51 33.20 -13.34
CA VAL A 151 0.47 32.41 -12.67
C VAL A 151 -0.54 32.00 -13.72
N SER A 152 -0.92 30.72 -13.72
CA SER A 152 -1.95 30.17 -14.59
C SER A 152 -2.88 29.29 -13.78
N MET A 153 -4.18 29.54 -13.90
CA MET A 153 -5.24 28.76 -13.27
C MET A 153 -6.17 28.21 -14.35
N SER A 154 -6.46 26.93 -14.28
CA SER A 154 -7.47 26.27 -15.13
C SER A 154 -8.54 25.59 -14.28
N TYR A 155 -9.79 25.69 -14.70
CA TYR A 155 -10.95 25.12 -14.01
C TYR A 155 -12.07 24.78 -15.00
N SER A 156 -12.95 23.84 -14.62
CA SER A 156 -14.13 23.53 -15.44
C SER A 156 -15.24 24.56 -15.21
N ALA A 157 -15.35 25.56 -16.10
CA ALA A 157 -16.36 26.62 -16.00
C ALA A 157 -17.80 26.07 -16.14
N VAL A 158 -17.99 25.00 -16.91
CA VAL A 158 -19.28 24.31 -17.11
C VAL A 158 -19.05 22.81 -17.13
N ASP A 159 -19.71 22.10 -16.22
CA ASP A 159 -19.77 20.64 -16.18
C ASP A 159 -21.22 20.20 -16.37
N THR A 160 -21.54 19.70 -17.56
CA THR A 160 -22.90 19.24 -17.92
C THR A 160 -23.27 17.92 -17.25
N THR A 161 -22.29 17.14 -16.79
CA THR A 161 -22.52 15.86 -16.09
C THR A 161 -22.93 16.12 -14.64
N LYS A 162 -22.15 16.97 -13.96
CA LYS A 162 -22.44 17.44 -12.60
C LYS A 162 -23.54 18.51 -12.56
N LEU A 163 -23.92 19.04 -13.72
CA LEU A 163 -24.85 20.17 -13.90
C LEU A 163 -24.40 21.41 -13.12
N VAL A 164 -23.10 21.67 -13.10
CA VAL A 164 -22.48 22.79 -12.39
C VAL A 164 -21.97 23.80 -13.41
N ALA A 165 -22.10 25.09 -13.11
CA ALA A 165 -21.42 26.14 -13.85
C ALA A 165 -20.99 27.25 -12.91
N GLY A 166 -19.89 27.92 -13.24
CA GLY A 166 -19.31 28.94 -12.38
C GLY A 166 -18.12 29.66 -13.00
N SER A 167 -17.61 30.64 -12.26
CA SER A 167 -16.37 31.35 -12.56
C SER A 167 -15.51 31.39 -11.32
N LEU A 168 -14.25 31.02 -11.48
CA LEU A 168 -13.23 31.15 -10.45
C LEU A 168 -12.26 32.28 -10.84
N GLY A 169 -11.63 32.84 -9.81
CA GLY A 169 -10.50 33.76 -9.89
C GLY A 169 -9.51 33.40 -8.78
N PHE A 170 -8.31 33.99 -8.87
CA PHE A 170 -7.30 33.94 -7.83
C PHE A 170 -6.86 35.33 -7.39
N ARG A 171 -6.35 35.39 -6.15
CA ARG A 171 -5.77 36.57 -5.52
C ARG A 171 -4.41 36.24 -4.94
N ILE A 172 -3.56 37.25 -4.88
CA ILE A 172 -2.20 37.11 -4.37
C ILE A 172 -1.93 38.27 -3.42
N ASP A 173 -1.43 37.93 -2.23
CA ASP A 173 -0.89 38.85 -1.23
C ASP A 173 0.62 38.58 -1.16
N TYR A 174 1.39 39.49 -1.74
CA TYR A 174 2.86 39.46 -1.76
C TYR A 174 3.48 40.53 -0.87
N GLY A 175 2.71 41.54 -0.45
CA GLY A 175 3.07 42.50 0.60
C GLY A 175 3.02 41.88 2.01
N ASN A 176 2.32 40.75 2.17
CA ASN A 176 2.08 40.02 3.42
C ASN A 176 1.47 40.92 4.52
N ASP A 177 0.59 41.85 4.12
CA ASP A 177 -0.09 42.77 5.02
C ASP A 177 -1.56 42.40 5.26
N GLY A 178 -2.01 41.29 4.66
CA GLY A 178 -3.38 40.80 4.72
C GLY A 178 -4.28 41.34 3.62
N SER A 179 -3.84 42.33 2.85
CA SER A 179 -4.53 42.90 1.70
C SER A 179 -4.16 42.14 0.43
N TRP A 180 -5.02 42.19 -0.58
CA TRP A 180 -4.72 41.58 -1.88
C TRP A 180 -4.01 42.58 -2.78
N ASP A 181 -2.76 42.28 -3.15
CA ASP A 181 -1.99 43.10 -4.08
C ASP A 181 -2.35 42.80 -5.54
N HIS A 182 -2.79 41.57 -5.81
CA HIS A 182 -3.27 41.15 -7.11
C HIS A 182 -4.62 40.44 -7.00
N ASP A 183 -5.54 40.76 -7.91
CA ASP A 183 -6.80 40.07 -8.09
C ASP A 183 -7.06 39.86 -9.59
N SER A 184 -7.15 38.60 -10.01
CA SER A 184 -7.46 38.22 -11.40
C SER A 184 -8.92 38.45 -11.79
N GLY A 185 -9.79 38.73 -10.81
CA GLY A 185 -11.21 38.95 -11.00
C GLY A 185 -12.02 37.69 -11.33
N ILE A 186 -13.31 37.75 -11.01
CA ILE A 186 -14.32 36.80 -11.50
C ILE A 186 -15.06 37.43 -12.68
N GLY A 187 -15.25 36.68 -13.77
CA GLY A 187 -15.79 37.20 -15.03
C GLY A 187 -16.18 36.09 -16.00
N PRO A 188 -16.96 36.37 -17.06
CA PRO A 188 -17.55 35.37 -17.96
C PRO A 188 -16.51 34.77 -18.93
N ASN A 189 -15.45 34.19 -18.40
CA ASN A 189 -14.47 33.41 -19.14
C ASN A 189 -14.98 31.98 -19.24
N ARG A 190 -15.52 31.65 -20.40
CA ARG A 190 -16.13 30.34 -20.69
C ARG A 190 -15.10 29.25 -20.92
N ASP A 191 -13.85 29.64 -21.19
CA ASP A 191 -12.71 28.77 -21.39
C ASP A 191 -12.14 28.22 -20.08
N GLY A 192 -12.60 28.73 -18.92
CA GLY A 192 -12.19 28.20 -17.62
C GLY A 192 -10.71 28.46 -17.32
N SER A 193 -10.12 29.51 -17.88
CA SER A 193 -8.72 29.85 -17.66
C SER A 193 -8.54 31.26 -17.11
N ARG A 194 -7.49 31.45 -16.30
CA ARG A 194 -6.98 32.75 -15.85
C ARG A 194 -5.46 32.71 -15.87
N SER A 195 -4.84 33.80 -16.25
CA SER A 195 -3.39 33.95 -16.10
C SER A 195 -3.01 35.38 -15.75
N ALA A 196 -1.85 35.53 -15.12
CA ALA A 196 -1.25 36.81 -14.82
C ALA A 196 0.28 36.69 -14.87
N THR A 197 0.93 37.77 -15.29
CA THR A 197 2.37 37.96 -15.14
C THR A 197 2.60 39.13 -14.20
N ILE A 198 3.37 38.90 -13.15
CA ILE A 198 3.60 39.84 -12.06
C ILE A 198 5.10 40.06 -11.94
N ALA A 199 5.53 41.32 -12.02
CA ALA A 199 6.91 41.70 -11.78
C ALA A 199 7.23 41.54 -10.29
N ILE A 200 8.36 40.91 -9.96
CA ILE A 200 8.85 40.76 -8.60
C ILE A 200 9.81 41.92 -8.35
N SER A 201 9.36 42.94 -7.63
CA SER A 201 10.14 44.16 -7.38
C SER A 201 10.21 44.47 -5.90
N GLY A 202 11.19 43.90 -5.20
CA GLY A 202 11.39 44.11 -3.75
C GLY A 202 10.53 43.21 -2.85
N ASP A 203 9.86 42.23 -3.46
CA ASP A 203 9.05 41.20 -2.79
C ASP A 203 9.61 39.78 -2.98
N ASP A 204 10.85 39.68 -3.45
CA ASP A 204 11.64 38.45 -3.42
C ASP A 204 12.11 38.13 -1.98
N GLY A 205 12.45 36.87 -1.74
CA GLY A 205 12.79 36.36 -0.40
C GLY A 205 11.60 36.20 0.56
N LYS A 206 10.36 36.48 0.10
CA LYS A 206 9.14 36.43 0.91
C LYS A 206 8.20 35.30 0.48
N ALA A 207 7.32 34.88 1.40
CA ALA A 207 6.23 33.96 1.08
C ALA A 207 5.03 34.76 0.55
N TRP A 208 4.58 34.42 -0.66
CA TRP A 208 3.39 35.00 -1.29
C TRP A 208 2.19 34.09 -1.03
N ARG A 209 1.07 34.67 -0.59
CA ARG A 209 -0.16 33.93 -0.29
C ARG A 209 -1.11 33.97 -1.48
N PHE A 210 -1.48 32.80 -1.96
CA PHE A 210 -2.43 32.59 -3.05
C PHE A 210 -3.77 32.15 -2.49
N GLU A 211 -4.86 32.76 -2.94
CA GLU A 211 -6.23 32.34 -2.65
C GLU A 211 -6.97 32.10 -3.96
N ILE A 212 -7.76 31.03 -4.03
CA ILE A 212 -8.71 30.78 -5.11
C ILE A 212 -10.11 31.07 -4.59
N TYR A 213 -10.85 31.89 -5.30
CA TYR A 213 -12.20 32.31 -4.95
C TYR A 213 -13.12 32.23 -6.16
N GLY A 214 -14.43 32.26 -5.95
CA GLY A 214 -15.34 32.15 -7.09
C GLY A 214 -16.81 32.20 -6.76
N VAL A 215 -17.58 32.03 -7.83
CA VAL A 215 -19.03 31.85 -7.80
C VAL A 215 -19.41 30.66 -8.66
N GLY A 216 -20.38 29.89 -8.19
CA GLY A 216 -20.86 28.71 -8.88
C GLY A 216 -22.30 28.40 -8.51
N PHE A 217 -23.00 27.76 -9.43
CA PHE A 217 -24.37 27.30 -9.28
C PHE A 217 -24.49 25.87 -9.79
N LYS A 218 -25.43 25.13 -9.22
CA LYS A 218 -25.77 23.78 -9.64
C LYS A 218 -27.20 23.76 -10.13
N LEU A 219 -27.40 23.36 -11.37
CA LEU A 219 -28.73 23.19 -11.93
C LEU A 219 -29.37 21.92 -11.34
N GLN A 220 -30.56 22.09 -10.78
CA GLN A 220 -31.29 21.01 -10.15
C GLN A 220 -31.81 20.01 -11.19
N ARG A 221 -31.66 18.72 -10.90
CA ARG A 221 -32.32 17.66 -11.66
C ARG A 221 -33.81 17.63 -11.27
N PRO A 222 -34.74 17.66 -12.24
CA PRO A 222 -36.16 17.57 -11.92
C PRO A 222 -36.43 16.28 -11.13
N LEU A 223 -37.25 16.37 -10.07
CA LEU A 223 -37.70 15.27 -9.17
C LEU A 223 -36.79 14.90 -7.98
N GLN A 224 -35.67 15.59 -7.74
CA GLN A 224 -34.89 15.40 -6.50
C GLN A 224 -35.32 16.41 -5.42
N ASN A 225 -35.82 15.91 -4.28
CA ASN A 225 -35.96 16.68 -3.05
C ASN A 225 -34.57 16.83 -2.42
N ILE A 226 -34.10 18.06 -2.24
CA ILE A 226 -32.78 18.31 -1.65
C ILE A 226 -32.87 19.47 -0.66
N GLN A 227 -32.32 19.27 0.54
CA GLN A 227 -32.17 20.32 1.56
C GLN A 227 -30.86 21.12 1.38
N TYR A 228 -29.87 20.57 0.67
CA TYR A 228 -28.56 21.20 0.46
C TYR A 228 -28.07 20.97 -0.98
N GLN A 229 -27.48 22.00 -1.59
CA GLN A 229 -26.82 21.90 -2.88
C GLN A 229 -25.35 22.20 -2.77
N GLU A 230 -24.55 21.40 -3.48
CA GLU A 230 -23.10 21.57 -3.55
C GLU A 230 -22.65 21.72 -5.00
N ALA A 231 -22.13 22.90 -5.34
CA ALA A 231 -21.40 23.14 -6.58
C ALA A 231 -19.91 22.85 -6.33
N ARG A 232 -19.32 21.99 -7.16
CA ARG A 232 -17.91 21.60 -7.10
C ARG A 232 -17.25 21.87 -8.43
N MET A 233 -16.08 22.49 -8.41
CA MET A 233 -15.29 22.81 -9.58
C MET A 233 -13.84 22.41 -9.29
N GLU A 234 -13.33 21.47 -10.07
CA GLU A 234 -11.91 21.11 -10.04
C GLU A 234 -11.10 22.26 -10.60
N VAL A 235 -9.99 22.56 -9.92
CA VAL A 235 -9.08 23.66 -10.27
C VAL A 235 -7.64 23.18 -10.20
N GLU A 236 -6.83 23.67 -11.12
CA GLU A 236 -5.38 23.51 -11.12
C GLU A 236 -4.74 24.89 -11.22
N MET A 237 -3.78 25.16 -10.33
CA MET A 237 -2.94 26.35 -10.35
C MET A 237 -1.52 25.94 -10.67
N THR A 238 -0.88 26.67 -11.59
CA THR A 238 0.54 26.58 -11.90
C THR A 238 1.18 27.94 -11.70
N VAL A 239 2.30 27.95 -11.01
CA VAL A 239 3.15 29.13 -10.80
C VAL A 239 4.50 28.85 -11.44
N GLY A 240 4.98 29.80 -12.24
CA GLY A 240 6.33 29.85 -12.78
C GLY A 240 7.03 31.08 -12.21
N ILE A 241 8.31 30.94 -11.86
CA ILE A 241 9.16 32.03 -11.38
C ILE A 241 10.38 32.09 -12.30
N ARG A 242 10.67 33.27 -12.83
CA ARG A 242 11.83 33.53 -13.70
C ARG A 242 12.87 34.34 -12.93
N PHE A 243 14.12 33.99 -13.18
CA PHE A 243 15.32 34.67 -12.68
C PHE A 243 16.07 35.32 -13.85
N PRO A 244 16.98 36.27 -13.58
CA PRO A 244 17.87 36.78 -14.61
C PRO A 244 18.71 35.66 -15.20
N SER A 245 18.78 35.60 -16.53
CA SER A 245 19.72 34.72 -17.22
C SER A 245 21.10 35.38 -17.35
N GLY A 246 22.16 34.64 -17.03
CA GLY A 246 23.53 35.14 -17.13
C GLY A 246 24.56 34.15 -16.59
N PRO A 247 25.86 34.40 -16.83
CA PRO A 247 26.92 33.55 -16.33
C PRO A 247 26.96 33.58 -14.80
N GLY A 248 26.87 32.41 -14.17
CA GLY A 248 26.86 32.28 -12.71
C GLY A 248 26.01 31.11 -12.25
N SER A 249 25.85 30.98 -10.93
CA SER A 249 24.89 30.06 -10.35
C SER A 249 23.94 30.77 -9.39
N ILE A 250 22.64 30.55 -9.60
CA ILE A 250 21.60 31.01 -8.69
C ILE A 250 21.37 29.91 -7.67
N VAL A 251 21.61 30.20 -6.39
CA VAL A 251 21.37 29.25 -5.31
C VAL A 251 19.99 29.53 -4.71
N VAL A 252 19.09 28.55 -4.77
CA VAL A 252 17.74 28.68 -4.22
C VAL A 252 17.64 27.86 -2.94
N ASN A 253 17.57 28.58 -1.82
CA ASN A 253 17.40 27.98 -0.50
C ASN A 253 15.90 27.76 -0.23
N GLN A 254 15.44 26.51 -0.28
CA GLN A 254 14.10 26.17 0.19
C GLN A 254 14.13 25.97 1.71
N THR A 255 13.55 26.91 2.44
CA THR A 255 13.61 26.95 3.91
C THR A 255 12.42 26.29 4.58
N ASP A 256 11.27 26.11 3.91
CA ASP A 256 10.08 25.61 4.56
C ASP A 256 9.32 24.55 3.72
N ARG A 257 9.14 23.37 4.32
CA ARG A 257 8.48 22.19 3.74
C ARG A 257 7.13 21.84 4.38
N HIS A 258 6.47 22.77 5.09
CA HIS A 258 5.13 22.51 5.60
C HIS A 258 4.13 22.29 4.46
N ALA A 259 3.12 21.44 4.70
CA ALA A 259 2.16 21.00 3.69
C ALA A 259 1.32 22.13 3.05
N ILE A 260 1.30 23.33 3.63
CA ILE A 260 0.64 24.52 3.07
C ILE A 260 1.47 25.22 1.99
N ASN A 261 2.79 25.01 2.00
CA ASN A 261 3.73 25.63 1.08
C ASN A 261 3.80 24.83 -0.22
N ALA A 262 3.88 25.52 -1.35
CA ALA A 262 4.10 24.93 -2.66
C ALA A 262 5.59 24.66 -2.87
N PHE A 263 5.92 23.47 -3.39
CA PHE A 263 7.31 23.06 -3.60
C PHE A 263 7.77 23.46 -5.00
N LEU A 264 8.68 24.43 -5.07
CA LEU A 264 9.31 24.83 -6.32
C LEU A 264 10.26 23.74 -6.83
N ARG A 265 10.29 23.55 -8.14
CA ARG A 265 11.24 22.67 -8.83
C ARG A 265 11.80 23.36 -10.07
N PRO A 266 13.06 23.11 -10.45
CA PRO A 266 13.58 23.55 -11.74
C PRO A 266 12.71 23.03 -12.88
N THR A 267 12.52 23.85 -13.91
CA THR A 267 11.83 23.45 -15.14
C THR A 267 12.65 23.84 -16.36
N ALA A 268 12.10 23.60 -17.56
CA ALA A 268 12.74 23.96 -18.81
C ALA A 268 13.11 25.46 -18.83
N PRO A 269 14.32 25.81 -19.31
CA PRO A 269 14.76 27.20 -19.40
C PRO A 269 13.77 28.07 -20.19
N SER A 270 13.72 29.35 -19.84
CA SER A 270 12.91 30.33 -20.56
C SER A 270 13.41 30.50 -22.00
N GLN A 271 12.59 31.14 -22.86
CA GLN A 271 13.00 31.42 -24.24
C GLN A 271 14.18 32.40 -24.33
N ASP A 272 14.35 33.24 -23.32
CA ASP A 272 15.40 34.26 -23.23
C ASP A 272 16.64 33.75 -22.47
N TYR A 273 16.66 32.48 -22.08
CA TYR A 273 17.79 31.87 -21.38
C TYR A 273 19.04 31.85 -22.28
N THR A 274 20.12 32.43 -21.77
CA THR A 274 21.42 32.49 -22.43
C THR A 274 22.44 31.55 -21.81
N SER A 275 22.55 31.55 -20.47
CA SER A 275 23.53 30.77 -19.71
C SER A 275 23.22 30.80 -18.20
N GLY A 276 23.97 30.01 -17.42
CA GLY A 276 23.90 29.97 -15.96
C GLY A 276 23.22 28.72 -15.43
N ASN A 277 23.55 28.33 -14.20
CA ASN A 277 22.95 27.16 -13.56
C ASN A 277 22.15 27.55 -12.33
N MET A 278 20.96 26.98 -12.18
CA MET A 278 20.22 27.02 -10.93
C MET A 278 20.64 25.85 -10.06
N SER A 279 20.97 26.14 -8.81
CA SER A 279 21.40 25.16 -7.82
C SER A 279 20.41 25.10 -6.66
N MET A 280 19.94 23.90 -6.34
CA MET A 280 18.94 23.68 -5.30
C MET A 280 19.29 22.47 -4.45
N MET A 281 19.14 22.61 -3.13
CA MET A 281 19.24 21.47 -2.24
C MET A 281 17.94 20.66 -2.25
N MET A 282 17.99 19.46 -2.84
CA MET A 282 16.83 18.60 -3.04
C MET A 282 17.03 17.23 -2.38
N ASN A 283 15.92 16.59 -2.01
CA ASN A 283 15.95 15.16 -1.72
C ASN A 283 15.94 14.42 -3.06
N VAL A 284 17.02 13.70 -3.36
CA VAL A 284 17.16 12.93 -4.59
C VAL A 284 17.14 11.44 -4.25
N TYR A 285 16.39 10.67 -5.02
CA TYR A 285 16.43 9.22 -4.92
C TYR A 285 17.51 8.68 -5.85
N ASN A 286 18.60 8.13 -5.29
CA ASN A 286 19.76 7.70 -6.09
C ASN A 286 19.64 6.24 -6.54
N LEU A 287 19.06 6.02 -7.73
CA LEU A 287 18.87 4.67 -8.28
C LEU A 287 20.16 3.86 -8.46
N ASN A 288 21.33 4.50 -8.51
CA ASN A 288 22.61 3.79 -8.62
C ASN A 288 23.01 3.08 -7.32
N ASN A 289 22.44 3.49 -6.18
CA ASN A 289 22.68 2.88 -4.89
C ASN A 289 21.71 1.72 -4.60
N VAL A 290 20.75 1.45 -5.49
CA VAL A 290 19.90 0.26 -5.37
C VAL A 290 20.77 -0.97 -5.63
N GLN A 291 21.19 -1.61 -4.55
CA GLN A 291 21.89 -2.89 -4.59
C GLN A 291 21.00 -3.94 -3.94
N TRP A 292 20.49 -4.84 -4.76
CA TRP A 292 19.72 -5.99 -4.31
C TRP A 292 20.29 -7.23 -4.98
N MET A 293 20.46 -8.28 -4.22
CA MET A 293 20.76 -9.61 -4.71
C MET A 293 19.65 -10.53 -4.25
N PRO A 294 19.15 -11.43 -5.11
CA PRO A 294 18.20 -12.44 -4.67
C PRO A 294 18.84 -13.23 -3.53
N GLU A 295 18.07 -13.46 -2.47
CA GLU A 295 18.50 -14.36 -1.41
C GLU A 295 18.84 -15.70 -2.06
N PRO A 296 20.03 -16.28 -1.80
CA PRO A 296 20.39 -17.56 -2.40
C PRO A 296 19.27 -18.54 -2.08
N GLU A 297 18.77 -19.24 -3.09
CA GLU A 297 17.77 -20.29 -2.89
C GLU A 297 18.27 -21.14 -1.73
N THR A 298 17.60 -21.08 -0.58
CA THR A 298 17.91 -21.98 0.53
C THR A 298 17.83 -23.35 -0.12
N PRO A 299 18.94 -24.13 -0.18
CA PRO A 299 18.90 -25.44 -0.78
C PRO A 299 17.70 -26.11 -0.14
N THR A 300 16.77 -26.59 -0.96
CA THR A 300 15.59 -27.28 -0.49
C THR A 300 16.13 -28.37 0.40
N THR A 301 16.13 -28.16 1.72
CA THR A 301 16.59 -29.16 2.65
C THR A 301 15.63 -30.30 2.35
N PRO A 302 16.09 -31.43 1.79
CA PRO A 302 15.19 -32.54 1.50
C PRO A 302 14.51 -32.77 2.82
N SER A 303 13.19 -32.53 2.86
CA SER A 303 12.41 -32.41 4.09
C SER A 303 12.97 -33.43 5.05
N SER A 304 13.67 -32.99 6.10
CA SER A 304 14.25 -33.92 7.07
C SER A 304 13.08 -34.80 7.44
N SER A 305 13.13 -36.09 7.08
CA SER A 305 11.99 -36.98 7.09
C SER A 305 11.42 -36.96 8.50
N GLY A 306 10.45 -36.09 8.71
CA GLY A 306 9.86 -35.83 10.01
C GLY A 306 9.31 -37.17 10.42
N PHE A 307 9.80 -37.68 11.55
CA PHE A 307 9.43 -38.95 12.13
C PHE A 307 7.94 -39.23 11.86
N SER A 308 7.67 -40.11 10.89
CA SER A 308 6.34 -40.26 10.34
C SER A 308 5.49 -40.97 11.39
N TRP A 309 4.62 -40.22 12.06
CA TRP A 309 3.72 -40.70 13.10
C TRP A 309 2.84 -41.88 12.63
N TRP A 310 2.68 -42.05 11.32
CA TRP A 310 2.04 -43.21 10.71
C TRP A 310 2.73 -44.53 11.06
N TRP A 311 4.06 -44.57 11.18
CA TRP A 311 4.77 -45.79 11.61
C TRP A 311 4.53 -46.11 13.07
N VAL A 312 4.44 -45.10 13.93
CA VAL A 312 4.06 -45.28 15.34
C VAL A 312 2.64 -45.80 15.45
N LEU A 313 1.72 -45.25 14.65
CA LEU A 313 0.33 -45.66 14.66
C LEU A 313 0.14 -47.08 14.10
N ALA A 314 0.86 -47.42 13.03
CA ALA A 314 0.89 -48.77 12.47
C ALA A 314 1.45 -49.79 13.48
N LEU A 315 2.53 -49.46 14.19
CA LEU A 315 3.08 -50.31 15.25
C LEU A 315 2.07 -50.49 16.39
N PHE A 316 1.43 -49.40 16.83
CA PHE A 316 0.43 -49.46 17.89
C PHE A 316 -0.76 -50.35 17.50
N LEU A 317 -1.23 -50.22 16.26
CA LEU A 317 -2.33 -51.03 15.73
C LEU A 317 -1.93 -52.50 15.59
N PHE A 318 -0.71 -52.78 15.14
CA PHE A 318 -0.15 -54.13 15.09
C PHE A 318 -0.07 -54.76 16.49
N LEU A 319 0.38 -54.01 17.50
CA LEU A 319 0.45 -54.49 18.88
C LEU A 319 -0.94 -54.77 19.46
N ILE A 320 -1.96 -53.97 19.14
CA ILE A 320 -3.35 -54.23 19.53
C ILE A 320 -3.85 -55.53 18.89
N VAL A 321 -3.60 -55.72 17.59
CA VAL A 321 -4.01 -56.95 16.87
C VAL A 321 -3.30 -58.16 17.43
N ALA A 322 -1.98 -58.08 17.67
CA ALA A 322 -1.21 -59.15 18.29
C ALA A 322 -1.72 -59.48 19.70
N ALA A 323 -1.99 -58.46 20.52
CA ALA A 323 -2.57 -58.65 21.85
C ALA A 323 -3.95 -59.31 21.78
N PHE A 324 -4.79 -58.94 20.82
CA PHE A 324 -6.08 -59.58 20.59
C PHE A 324 -5.94 -61.05 20.18
N ILE A 325 -5.02 -61.37 19.26
CA ILE A 325 -4.74 -62.75 18.82
C ILE A 325 -4.22 -63.58 19.99
N ILE A 326 -3.27 -63.06 20.78
CA ILE A 326 -2.71 -63.76 21.94
C ILE A 326 -3.79 -64.01 23.00
N ALA A 327 -4.61 -62.99 23.32
CA ALA A 327 -5.72 -63.16 24.26
C ALA A 327 -6.75 -64.19 23.76
N ARG A 328 -7.00 -64.24 22.44
CA ARG A 328 -7.99 -65.12 21.81
C ARG A 328 -7.56 -66.57 21.67
N PHE A 329 -6.35 -66.80 21.20
CA PHE A 329 -5.88 -68.14 20.83
C PHE A 329 -4.93 -68.74 21.86
N PHE A 330 -4.31 -67.91 22.70
CA PHE A 330 -3.35 -68.35 23.72
C PHE A 330 -3.64 -67.76 25.12
N PRO A 331 -4.90 -67.84 25.61
CA PRO A 331 -5.30 -67.21 26.88
C PRO A 331 -4.57 -67.78 28.10
N GLU A 332 -4.05 -69.00 28.01
CA GLU A 332 -3.38 -69.68 29.13
C GLU A 332 -1.91 -69.27 29.30
N THR A 333 -1.35 -68.52 28.35
CA THR A 333 0.01 -67.98 28.47
C THR A 333 0.06 -66.84 29.48
N LYS A 334 1.22 -66.62 30.13
CA LYS A 334 1.40 -65.47 31.05
C LYS A 334 1.05 -64.14 30.37
N ALA A 335 1.38 -63.98 29.09
CA ALA A 335 1.02 -62.81 28.29
C ALA A 335 -0.50 -62.68 28.07
N GLY A 336 -1.18 -63.78 27.71
CA GLY A 336 -2.64 -63.82 27.55
C GLY A 336 -3.38 -63.46 28.85
N GLN A 337 -2.94 -63.99 29.99
CA GLN A 337 -3.52 -63.68 31.31
C GLN A 337 -3.34 -62.21 31.70
N ILE A 338 -2.18 -61.61 31.41
CA ILE A 338 -1.92 -60.18 31.66
C ILE A 338 -2.83 -59.31 30.77
N ILE A 339 -2.95 -59.63 29.48
CA ILE A 339 -3.79 -58.86 28.53
C ILE A 339 -5.27 -58.93 28.94
N ILE A 340 -5.76 -60.10 29.35
CA ILE A 340 -7.14 -60.27 29.85
C ILE A 340 -7.36 -59.48 31.16
N LYS A 341 -6.37 -59.46 32.06
CA LYS A 341 -6.47 -58.69 33.30
C LYS A 341 -6.53 -57.18 33.02
N VAL A 342 -5.74 -56.68 32.08
CA VAL A 342 -5.76 -55.26 31.66
C VAL A 342 -7.09 -54.94 30.97
N SER A 343 -7.59 -55.78 30.06
CA SER A 343 -8.86 -55.53 29.37
C SER A 343 -10.07 -55.54 30.30
N ASN A 344 -10.03 -56.36 31.35
CA ASN A 344 -11.03 -56.35 32.43
C ASN A 344 -10.98 -55.05 33.25
N ALA A 345 -9.79 -54.54 33.54
CA ALA A 345 -9.59 -53.30 34.30
C ALA A 345 -10.00 -52.05 33.51
N THR A 346 -9.86 -52.06 32.17
CA THR A 346 -10.21 -50.93 31.30
C THR A 346 -11.65 -50.95 30.77
N GLY A 347 -12.47 -51.94 31.16
CA GLY A 347 -13.88 -52.04 30.75
C GLY A 347 -14.12 -52.50 29.30
N ALA A 348 -13.10 -53.01 28.61
CA ALA A 348 -13.17 -53.43 27.20
C ALA A 348 -13.81 -54.83 26.99
N THR A 349 -14.26 -55.48 28.06
CA THR A 349 -14.80 -56.85 28.10
C THR A 349 -16.03 -57.06 27.22
N LYS A 350 -16.88 -56.04 27.05
CA LYS A 350 -18.11 -56.15 26.23
C LYS A 350 -17.83 -56.48 24.75
N VAL A 351 -16.74 -55.95 24.19
CA VAL A 351 -16.36 -56.18 22.78
C VAL A 351 -15.87 -57.63 22.57
N TYR A 352 -15.22 -58.21 23.58
CA TYR A 352 -14.66 -59.55 23.51
C TYR A 352 -15.74 -60.65 23.46
N HIS A 353 -16.78 -60.52 24.29
CA HIS A 353 -17.88 -61.48 24.33
C HIS A 353 -18.79 -61.39 23.09
N MET A 354 -19.07 -60.17 22.61
CA MET A 354 -19.95 -59.94 21.45
C MET A 354 -19.36 -60.51 20.15
N THR A 355 -18.03 -60.49 20.01
CA THR A 355 -17.35 -61.01 18.81
C THR A 355 -17.23 -62.54 18.81
N ARG A 356 -17.09 -63.19 19.98
CA ARG A 356 -17.05 -64.65 20.11
C ARG A 356 -18.36 -65.31 19.65
N ASP A 357 -19.49 -64.75 20.06
CA ASP A 357 -20.82 -65.28 19.74
C ASP A 357 -21.21 -65.07 18.27
N MET A 358 -20.80 -63.94 17.66
CA MET A 358 -20.99 -63.71 16.23
C MET A 358 -20.12 -64.63 15.36
N THR A 359 -18.87 -64.92 15.79
CA THR A 359 -17.97 -65.80 15.03
C THR A 359 -18.43 -67.26 15.06
N LEU A 360 -18.95 -67.73 16.21
CA LEU A 360 -19.50 -69.09 16.34
C LEU A 360 -20.77 -69.29 15.50
N LYS A 361 -21.64 -68.27 15.42
CA LYS A 361 -22.82 -68.26 14.51
C LYS A 361 -22.44 -68.20 13.03
N GLY A 362 -21.31 -67.56 12.69
CA GLY A 362 -20.79 -67.52 11.31
C GLY A 362 -20.14 -68.86 10.89
N TYR A 363 -19.37 -69.48 11.78
CA TYR A 363 -18.70 -70.76 11.51
C TYR A 363 -19.67 -71.94 11.33
N SER A 364 -20.81 -71.97 12.05
CA SER A 364 -21.83 -73.01 11.84
C SER A 364 -22.50 -72.88 10.47
N LYS A 365 -22.80 -71.66 10.01
CA LYS A 365 -23.41 -71.39 8.71
C LYS A 365 -22.49 -71.70 7.51
N VAL A 366 -21.18 -71.52 7.66
CA VAL A 366 -20.21 -71.81 6.58
C VAL A 366 -19.88 -73.31 6.52
N ARG A 367 -19.93 -74.03 7.65
CA ARG A 367 -19.66 -75.48 7.70
C ARG A 367 -20.78 -76.33 7.06
N GLU A 368 -22.01 -75.83 7.01
CA GLU A 368 -23.12 -76.47 6.28
C GLU A 368 -23.08 -76.22 4.76
N ALA A 369 -22.26 -75.27 4.28
CA ALA A 369 -22.32 -74.76 2.91
C ALA A 369 -21.16 -75.18 1.98
N VAL A 370 -20.23 -76.05 2.39
CA VAL A 370 -19.05 -76.42 1.57
C VAL A 370 -18.89 -77.95 1.43
N PRO A 371 -19.03 -78.52 0.21
CA PRO A 371 -18.77 -79.93 -0.06
C PRO A 371 -17.26 -80.25 -0.01
N LEU A 372 -16.90 -81.28 0.75
CA LEU A 372 -15.52 -81.80 0.84
C LEU A 372 -15.13 -82.52 -0.46
N GLY A 373 -14.21 -81.95 -1.24
CA GLY A 373 -13.61 -82.68 -2.35
C GLY A 373 -12.57 -81.92 -3.15
N LYS A 374 -11.34 -82.46 -3.14
CA LYS A 374 -10.20 -82.24 -4.06
C LYS A 374 -9.20 -81.12 -3.70
N LYS A 375 -8.02 -81.53 -3.22
CA LYS A 375 -6.73 -80.82 -3.39
C LYS A 375 -6.22 -81.07 -4.82
N PRO A 376 -5.50 -80.13 -5.47
CA PRO A 376 -4.01 -80.24 -5.52
C PRO A 376 -3.27 -78.86 -5.62
N VAL A 377 -2.10 -78.66 -4.98
CA VAL A 377 -0.68 -78.85 -5.41
C VAL A 377 -0.02 -77.59 -6.03
N VAL A 378 0.98 -77.04 -5.30
CA VAL A 378 2.38 -76.60 -5.66
C VAL A 378 2.59 -75.81 -6.97
N MET A 379 3.30 -74.66 -7.03
CA MET A 379 4.75 -74.45 -6.90
C MET A 379 5.07 -72.95 -6.72
N ALA A 380 6.17 -72.67 -6.03
CA ALA A 380 6.86 -71.37 -6.02
C ALA A 380 8.16 -71.50 -6.85
N GLU A 381 8.49 -70.47 -7.62
CA GLU A 381 9.79 -70.31 -8.29
C GLU A 381 10.31 -68.90 -8.01
N VAL A 382 11.58 -68.83 -7.61
CA VAL A 382 12.36 -67.61 -7.34
C VAL A 382 13.41 -67.53 -8.43
N VAL A 383 13.54 -66.36 -9.07
CA VAL A 383 14.65 -66.05 -9.97
C VAL A 383 15.27 -64.75 -9.47
N ASP A 384 16.53 -64.83 -9.03
CA ASP A 384 17.36 -63.68 -8.67
C ASP A 384 18.18 -63.17 -9.87
N GLU A 385 18.53 -61.90 -9.73
CA GLU A 385 19.12 -60.96 -10.68
C GLU A 385 20.47 -61.36 -11.29
N ALA A 386 20.71 -60.86 -12.51
CA ALA A 386 22.04 -60.43 -12.93
C ALA A 386 21.90 -59.17 -13.78
N GLY A 387 22.60 -58.11 -13.37
CA GLY A 387 22.55 -56.80 -14.00
C GLY A 387 23.30 -56.72 -15.31
N ASP A 388 23.21 -55.54 -15.94
CA ASP A 388 24.30 -55.03 -16.74
C ASP A 388 24.32 -53.50 -16.69
N THR A 389 25.55 -53.04 -16.73
CA THR A 389 26.11 -51.71 -16.67
C THR A 389 25.97 -50.94 -17.99
N GLY A 390 25.90 -49.61 -17.88
CA GLY A 390 26.63 -48.70 -18.77
C GLY A 390 25.91 -48.21 -20.03
N SER A 391 25.37 -46.99 -19.95
CA SER A 391 25.88 -45.80 -20.64
C SER A 391 25.01 -44.60 -20.33
#